data_AF-A0A7C4XLN4-F1
#
_entry.id   AF-A0A7C4XLN4-F1
#
_cell.length_a   1.000
_cell.length_b   1.000
_cell.length_c   1.000
_cell.angle_alpha   90.00
_cell.angle_beta   90.00
_cell.angle_gamma   90.00
#
_symmetry.space_group_name_H-M   'P 1'
#
loop_
_entity.id
_entity.type
_entity.pdbx_description
1 polymer ?
#
loop_
_entity_poly.entity_id
_entity_poly.type
_entity_poly.pdbx_seq_one_letter_code
_entity_poly.pdbx_strand_id
1 'polypeptide(L)'
;MRDTRTASIYLAVVTVLGSTAAGCANTGGPPAMAMPAGQTCQSVRAELSRLDARGIQSKYEALNRGQRLSPAAQAEVDRYNQLLNQYLGAQCHV
;
A
#
# COMPACT_ATOMS: atom_id res chain seq x y z
N MET A 1 -43.35 -32.36 -21.17
CA MET A 1 -42.56 -31.41 -21.98
C MET A 1 -41.36 -30.94 -21.16
N ARG A 2 -40.18 -31.55 -21.36
CA ARG A 2 -38.87 -31.01 -20.99
C ARG A 2 -37.90 -31.49 -22.06
N ASP A 3 -37.58 -30.57 -22.95
CA ASP A 3 -36.75 -30.74 -24.12
C ASP A 3 -35.34 -31.22 -23.78
N THR A 4 -34.97 -32.27 -24.51
CA THR A 4 -33.62 -32.62 -24.99
C THR A 4 -32.70 -31.42 -25.19
N ARG A 5 -31.45 -31.53 -24.71
CA ARG A 5 -30.22 -31.35 -25.51
C ARG A 5 -28.96 -31.55 -24.65
N THR A 6 -28.43 -32.76 -24.79
CA THR A 6 -27.00 -33.07 -24.82
C THR A 6 -26.19 -31.97 -25.50
N ALA A 7 -25.16 -31.44 -24.82
CA ALA A 7 -24.02 -30.84 -25.49
C ALA A 7 -22.79 -30.85 -24.57
N SER A 8 -21.77 -31.55 -25.04
CA SER A 8 -20.36 -31.17 -24.91
C SER A 8 -19.69 -31.45 -23.58
N ILE A 9 -19.32 -32.73 -23.43
CA ILE A 9 -18.06 -33.15 -22.83
C ILE A 9 -16.94 -32.45 -23.60
N TYR A 10 -16.36 -31.38 -23.05
CA TYR A 10 -15.07 -30.87 -23.50
C TYR A 10 -14.10 -30.85 -22.32
N LEU A 11 -13.14 -31.75 -22.47
CA LEU A 11 -11.88 -31.91 -21.76
C LEU A 11 -11.24 -30.54 -21.46
N ALA A 12 -11.03 -30.22 -20.18
CA ALA A 12 -10.16 -29.13 -19.77
C ALA A 12 -9.11 -29.67 -18.78
N VAL A 13 -8.15 -30.42 -19.30
CA VAL A 13 -6.87 -30.65 -18.61
C VAL A 13 -6.01 -29.42 -18.90
N VAL A 14 -6.00 -28.47 -17.97
CA VAL A 14 -5.06 -27.36 -17.97
C VAL A 14 -3.97 -27.67 -16.95
N THR A 15 -2.90 -28.29 -17.42
CA THR A 15 -1.62 -28.37 -16.72
C THR A 15 -0.99 -26.98 -16.70
N VAL A 16 -1.11 -26.26 -15.58
CA VAL A 16 -0.26 -25.09 -15.28
C VAL A 16 0.91 -25.58 -14.44
N LEU A 17 2.01 -25.91 -15.10
CA LEU A 17 3.34 -25.99 -14.50
C LEU A 17 4.21 -24.99 -15.24
N GLY A 18 4.58 -23.90 -14.57
CA GLY A 18 5.37 -22.84 -15.19
C GLY A 18 5.50 -21.62 -14.29
N SER A 19 6.06 -21.83 -13.10
CA SER A 19 6.44 -20.82 -12.12
C SER A 19 7.46 -19.84 -12.68
N THR A 20 7.13 -18.54 -12.70
CA THR A 20 8.13 -17.46 -12.70
C THR A 20 7.73 -16.38 -11.70
N ALA A 21 8.57 -16.29 -10.68
CA ALA A 21 8.70 -15.31 -9.61
C ALA A 21 7.95 -13.96 -9.76
N ALA A 22 7.12 -13.64 -8.76
CA ALA A 22 7.40 -12.59 -7.76
C ALA A 22 6.16 -12.33 -6.88
N GLY A 23 6.31 -12.48 -5.55
CA GLY A 23 5.50 -11.74 -4.57
C GLY A 23 4.03 -12.14 -4.37
N CYS A 24 3.82 -13.04 -3.41
CA CYS A 24 2.79 -13.04 -2.36
C CYS A 24 1.31 -12.64 -2.62
N ALA A 25 0.47 -13.60 -2.20
CA ALA A 25 -0.72 -13.46 -1.35
C ALA A 25 -2.12 -13.23 -1.98
N ASN A 26 -2.86 -14.35 -2.05
CA ASN A 26 -4.28 -14.39 -1.66
C ASN A 26 -4.48 -13.70 -0.30
N THR A 27 -5.36 -12.69 -0.21
CA THR A 27 -6.52 -12.58 0.72
C THR A 27 -7.02 -11.13 0.79
N GLY A 28 -8.18 -10.84 0.17
CA GLY A 28 -9.23 -9.94 0.68
C GLY A 28 -8.95 -8.47 1.03
N GLY A 29 -7.76 -7.91 0.81
CA GLY A 29 -7.45 -6.49 1.05
C GLY A 29 -7.55 -5.64 -0.22
N PRO A 30 -7.78 -4.31 -0.11
CA PRO A 30 -7.61 -3.42 -1.25
C PRO A 30 -6.22 -3.62 -1.87
N PRO A 31 -6.10 -3.56 -3.21
CA PRO A 31 -4.84 -3.86 -3.88
C PRO A 31 -3.73 -3.00 -3.30
N ALA A 32 -2.66 -3.65 -2.82
CA ALA A 32 -1.51 -2.95 -2.29
C ALA A 32 -1.03 -1.94 -3.34
N MET A 33 -0.93 -0.67 -2.95
CA MET A 33 -0.41 0.35 -3.85
C MET A 33 1.04 0.02 -4.17
N ALA A 34 1.39 -0.03 -5.46
CA ALA A 34 2.76 -0.23 -5.89
C ALA A 34 3.63 0.88 -5.28
N MET A 35 4.70 0.49 -4.60
CA MET A 35 5.65 1.46 -4.04
C MET A 35 6.30 2.28 -5.15
N PRO A 36 6.60 3.57 -4.92
CA PRO A 36 7.41 4.34 -5.86
C PRO A 36 8.74 3.64 -6.11
N ALA A 37 9.20 3.67 -7.37
CA ALA A 37 10.44 3.02 -7.78
C ALA A 37 11.61 3.42 -6.86
N GLY A 38 12.31 2.42 -6.30
CA GLY A 38 13.46 2.62 -5.42
C GLY A 38 13.14 2.77 -3.93
N GLN A 39 11.88 2.73 -3.50
CA GLN A 39 11.51 2.71 -2.07
C GLN A 39 11.11 1.29 -1.61
N THR A 40 11.50 0.94 -0.39
CA THR A 40 11.09 -0.29 0.30
C THR A 40 10.34 0.04 1.58
N CYS A 41 9.55 -0.90 2.11
CA CYS A 41 8.87 -0.72 3.38
C CYS A 41 9.84 -0.32 4.51
N GLN A 42 11.06 -0.87 4.49
CA GLN A 42 12.12 -0.51 5.45
C GLN A 42 12.59 0.94 5.27
N SER A 43 12.80 1.40 4.03
CA SER A 43 13.24 2.78 3.79
C SER A 43 12.16 3.80 4.18
N VAL A 44 10.89 3.51 3.88
CA VAL A 44 9.74 4.35 4.27
C VAL A 44 9.61 4.42 5.79
N ARG A 45 9.69 3.27 6.48
CA ARG A 45 9.65 3.23 7.95
C ARG A 45 10.80 4.00 8.59
N ALA A 46 12.01 3.88 8.03
CA ALA A 46 13.16 4.63 8.51
C ALA A 46 12.96 6.14 8.36
N GLU A 47 12.34 6.60 7.27
CA GLU A 47 12.08 8.02 7.05
C GLU A 47 10.95 8.56 7.94
N LEU A 48 9.87 7.79 8.14
CA LEU A 48 8.84 8.09 9.14
C LEU A 48 9.44 8.26 10.53
N SER A 49 10.29 7.30 10.94
CA SER A 49 10.95 7.34 12.25
C SER A 49 11.87 8.56 12.41
N ARG A 50 12.54 9.00 11.33
CA ARG A 50 13.36 10.22 11.34
C ARG A 50 12.52 11.48 11.50
N LEU A 51 11.34 11.54 10.88
CA LEU A 51 10.41 12.65 11.03
C LEU A 51 9.80 12.68 12.45
N ASP A 52 9.44 11.52 12.98
CA ASP A 52 8.97 11.37 14.36
C ASP A 52 10.02 11.84 15.36
N ALA A 53 11.28 11.45 15.19
CA ALA A 53 12.40 11.91 16.03
C ALA A 53 12.64 13.43 15.95
N ARG A 54 12.22 14.08 14.85
CA ARG A 54 12.24 15.55 14.71
C ARG A 54 11.02 16.25 15.32
N GLY A 55 10.13 15.51 15.97
CA GLY A 55 8.95 16.05 16.63
C GLY A 55 7.81 16.40 15.67
N ILE A 56 7.67 15.67 14.56
CA ILE A 56 6.61 15.92 13.57
C ILE A 56 5.20 15.88 14.18
N GLN A 57 4.99 15.04 15.20
CA GLN A 57 3.74 14.95 15.97
C GLN A 57 3.30 16.32 16.51
N SER A 58 4.22 17.07 17.13
CA SER A 58 3.89 18.40 17.67
C SER A 58 3.42 19.39 16.58
N LYS A 59 4.02 19.30 15.38
CA LYS A 59 3.67 20.14 14.22
C LYS A 59 2.31 19.73 13.65
N TYR A 60 2.05 18.43 13.56
CA TYR A 60 0.77 17.88 13.12
C TYR A 60 -0.36 18.29 14.06
N GLU A 61 -0.16 18.19 15.38
CA GLU A 61 -1.15 18.65 16.35
C GLU A 61 -1.38 20.16 16.29
N ALA A 62 -0.33 20.96 16.10
CA ALA A 62 -0.45 22.40 15.91
C ALA A 62 -1.34 22.72 14.69
N LEU A 63 -1.09 22.05 13.57
CA LEU A 63 -1.91 22.16 12.36
C LEU A 63 -3.38 21.77 12.63
N ASN A 64 -3.61 20.67 13.33
CA ASN A 64 -4.96 20.21 13.69
C ASN A 64 -5.70 21.15 14.65
N ARG A 65 -4.97 21.89 15.49
CA ARG A 65 -5.52 22.97 16.32
C ARG A 65 -5.80 24.26 15.52
N GLY A 66 -5.61 24.24 14.20
CA GLY A 66 -5.80 25.39 13.32
C GLY A 66 -4.65 26.40 13.36
N GLN A 67 -3.52 26.05 13.98
CA GLN A 67 -2.34 26.92 13.95
C GLN A 67 -1.71 26.89 12.56
N ARG A 68 -1.29 28.06 12.09
CA ARG A 68 -0.51 28.16 10.86
C ARG A 68 0.93 27.71 11.12
N LEU A 69 1.38 26.74 10.34
CA LEU A 69 2.77 26.31 10.32
C LEU A 69 3.61 27.23 9.42
N SER A 70 4.92 27.29 9.69
CA SER A 70 5.85 27.86 8.73
C SER A 70 5.90 26.98 7.46
N PRO A 71 6.31 27.52 6.30
CA PRO A 71 6.39 26.73 5.07
C PRO A 71 7.25 25.47 5.20
N ALA A 72 8.36 25.55 5.94
CA ALA A 72 9.22 24.39 6.21
C ALA A 72 8.52 23.33 7.08
N ALA A 73 7.82 23.75 8.13
CA ALA A 73 7.08 22.83 9.00
C ALA A 73 5.91 22.17 8.26
N GLN A 74 5.21 22.92 7.39
CA GLN A 74 4.17 22.38 6.54
C GLN A 74 4.73 21.29 5.60
N ALA A 75 5.85 21.57 4.92
CA ALA A 75 6.47 20.61 4.01
C ALA A 75 6.90 19.31 4.72
N GLU A 76 7.38 19.40 5.96
CA GLU A 76 7.66 18.20 6.76
C GLU A 76 6.40 17.39 7.08
N VAL A 77 5.30 18.06 7.45
CA VAL A 77 4.03 17.39 7.75
C VAL A 77 3.46 16.73 6.50
N ASP A 78 3.51 17.41 5.37
CA ASP A 78 3.06 16.87 4.08
C ASP A 78 3.89 15.65 3.68
N ARG A 79 5.22 15.72 3.86
CA ARG A 79 6.13 14.59 3.62
C ARG A 79 5.80 13.39 4.53
N TYR A 80 5.54 13.65 5.81
CA TYR A 80 5.13 12.61 6.77
C TYR A 80 3.84 11.92 6.33
N ASN A 81 2.81 12.71 5.99
CA ASN A 81 1.53 12.18 5.51
C ASN A 81 1.68 11.35 4.22
N GLN A 82 2.50 11.82 3.28
CA GLN A 82 2.79 11.05 2.06
C GLN A 82 3.44 9.70 2.35
N LEU A 83 4.43 9.66 3.25
CA LEU A 83 5.12 8.43 3.64
C LEU A 83 4.19 7.50 4.42
N LEU A 84 3.33 8.05 5.29
CA LEU A 84 2.37 7.27 6.06
C LEU A 84 1.34 6.61 5.14
N ASN A 85 0.81 7.36 4.17
CA ASN A 85 -0.10 6.82 3.16
C ASN A 85 0.54 5.71 2.33
N GLN A 86 1.83 5.85 1.97
CA GLN A 86 2.57 4.79 1.29
C GLN A 86 2.77 3.56 2.18
N TYR A 87 3.15 3.76 3.45
CA TYR A 87 3.37 2.68 4.41
C TYR A 87 2.09 1.87 4.67
N LEU A 88 0.96 2.55 4.82
CA LEU A 88 -0.34 1.91 5.03
C LEU A 88 -0.90 1.31 3.72
N GLY A 89 -0.80 2.02 2.61
CA GLY A 89 -1.34 1.61 1.31
C GLY A 89 -0.60 0.44 0.66
N ALA A 90 0.71 0.31 0.90
CA ALA A 90 1.50 -0.85 0.49
C ALA A 90 1.46 -2.00 1.52
N GLN A 91 0.62 -1.87 2.57
CA GLN A 91 0.51 -2.85 3.66
C GLN A 91 1.86 -3.14 4.34
N CYS A 92 2.77 -2.18 4.44
CA CYS A 92 4.09 -2.35 5.06
C CYS A 92 4.05 -2.54 6.60
N HIS A 93 2.86 -2.54 7.20
CA HIS A 93 2.61 -2.67 8.63
C HIS A 93 2.10 -4.06 9.04
N VAL A 94 1.84 -4.94 8.06
CA VAL A 94 1.30 -6.29 8.29
C VAL A 94 2.39 -7.32 8.55
#